data_AF-A0A661DGT2-F1
#
_entry.id   AF-A0A661DGT2-F1
#
_cell.length_a   1.000
_cell.length_b   1.000
_cell.length_c   1.000
_cell.angle_alpha   90.00
_cell.angle_beta   90.00
_cell.angle_gamma   90.00
#
_symmetry.space_group_name_H-M   'P 1'
#
loop_
_entity.id
_entity.type
_entity.pdbx_description
1 polymer ?
#
loop_
_entity_poly.entity_id
_entity_poly.type
_entity_poly.pdbx_seq_one_letter_code
_entity_poly.pdbx_strand_id
1 'polypeptide(L)'
;MTCKNTVIQFVERGYGYKEVESRCGTTGVHGQLLICDECMDKLTAQYPQGWHTTPGDLCKHGTYVGDAYGADHLCGECEEGR
;
A
#
# COMPACT_ATOMS: atom_id res chain seq x y z
N MET A 1 -14.75 -3.24 1.99
CA MET A 1 -14.53 -1.80 1.70
C MET A 1 -15.28 -1.47 0.41
N THR A 2 -16.35 -0.66 0.47
CA THR A 2 -17.25 -0.34 -0.67
C THR A 2 -16.89 1.00 -1.32
N CYS A 3 -15.61 1.20 -1.64
CA CYS A 3 -15.18 2.38 -2.38
C CYS A 3 -15.52 2.22 -3.88
N LYS A 4 -16.04 3.27 -4.52
CA LYS A 4 -16.34 3.30 -5.96
C LYS A 4 -15.36 4.13 -6.77
N ASN A 5 -14.40 4.80 -6.12
CA ASN A 5 -13.40 5.63 -6.78
C ASN A 5 -12.46 4.75 -7.61
N THR A 6 -11.96 5.32 -8.69
CA THR A 6 -10.90 4.73 -9.51
C THR A 6 -9.55 5.35 -9.16
N VAL A 7 -8.50 4.59 -9.43
CA VAL A 7 -7.11 5.06 -9.40
C VAL A 7 -6.47 4.76 -10.75
N ILE A 8 -5.49 5.58 -11.11
CA ILE A 8 -4.69 5.38 -12.32
C ILE A 8 -3.52 4.47 -11.96
N GLN A 9 -3.38 3.35 -12.66
CA GLN A 9 -2.18 2.52 -12.62
C GLN A 9 -1.45 2.58 -13.96
N PHE A 10 -0.13 2.52 -13.92
CA PHE A 10 0.71 2.50 -15.10
C PHE A 10 1.07 1.05 -15.43
N VAL A 11 0.63 0.56 -16.58
CA VAL A 11 0.89 -0.80 -17.06
C VAL A 11 1.90 -0.76 -18.20
N GLU A 12 2.93 -1.58 -18.11
CA GLU A 12 3.96 -1.68 -19.16
C GLU A 12 3.36 -2.09 -20.50
N ARG A 13 3.79 -1.42 -21.58
CA ARG A 13 3.37 -1.70 -22.95
C ARG A 13 4.53 -1.45 -23.92
N GLY A 14 5.29 -2.50 -24.20
CA GLY A 14 6.48 -2.40 -25.05
C GLY A 14 7.58 -1.60 -24.35
N TYR A 15 8.06 -0.53 -24.98
CA TYR A 15 9.09 0.37 -24.42
C TYR A 15 8.50 1.57 -23.64
N GLY A 16 7.24 1.49 -23.18
CA GLY A 16 6.58 2.58 -22.45
C GLY A 16 5.49 2.10 -21.50
N TYR A 17 4.73 3.05 -20.95
CA TYR A 17 3.63 2.78 -20.00
C TYR A 17 2.29 3.22 -20.57
N LYS A 18 1.23 2.55 -20.15
CA LYS A 18 -0.16 2.92 -20.42
C LYS A 18 -0.88 3.16 -19.09
N GLU A 19 -1.54 4.31 -18.99
CA GLU A 19 -2.47 4.58 -17.91
C GLU A 19 -3.73 3.72 -18.04
N VAL A 20 -4.09 3.04 -16.96
CA VAL A 20 -5.28 2.21 -16.84
C VAL A 20 -6.01 2.61 -15.57
N GLU A 21 -7.26 3.01 -15.71
CA GLU A 21 -8.13 3.22 -14.56
C GLU A 21 -8.54 1.89 -13.95
N SER A 22 -8.45 1.78 -12.63
CA SER A 22 -8.81 0.57 -11.90
C SER A 22 -9.49 0.92 -10.59
N ARG A 23 -10.33 0.02 -10.09
CA ARG A 23 -11.14 0.32 -8.90
C ARG A 23 -10.28 0.32 -7.64
N CYS A 24 -10.51 1.30 -6.77
CA CYS A 24 -9.97 1.28 -5.41
C CYS A 24 -10.35 -0.04 -4.70
N GLY A 25 -9.39 -0.62 -3.97
CA GLY A 25 -9.50 -1.90 -3.28
C GLY A 25 -9.23 -3.13 -4.15
N THR A 26 -8.82 -2.96 -5.42
CA THR A 26 -8.40 -4.08 -6.29
C THR A 26 -6.89 -4.27 -6.28
N THR A 27 -6.42 -5.42 -6.77
CA THR A 27 -4.99 -5.72 -6.93
C THR A 27 -4.50 -5.16 -8.27
N GLY A 28 -3.42 -4.36 -8.23
CA GLY A 28 -2.74 -3.80 -9.39
C GLY A 28 -1.88 -4.82 -10.12
N VAL A 29 -1.34 -4.43 -11.28
CA VAL A 29 -0.57 -5.33 -12.16
C VAL A 29 0.71 -5.91 -11.55
N HIS A 30 1.26 -5.28 -10.51
CA HIS A 30 2.44 -5.76 -9.78
C HIS A 30 2.10 -6.37 -8.42
N GLY A 31 0.83 -6.72 -8.19
CA GLY A 31 0.37 -7.33 -6.93
C GLY A 31 0.12 -6.35 -5.79
N GLN A 32 0.30 -5.05 -6.00
CA GLN A 32 0.04 -4.01 -5.01
C GLN A 32 -1.46 -3.74 -4.82
N LEU A 33 -1.87 -3.35 -3.63
CA LEU A 33 -3.25 -2.88 -3.39
C LEU A 33 -3.43 -1.48 -3.98
N LEU A 34 -4.43 -1.31 -4.84
CA LEU A 34 -4.79 -0.02 -5.41
C LEU A 34 -5.72 0.74 -4.47
N ILE A 35 -5.29 1.90 -3.97
CA ILE A 35 -6.03 2.69 -2.96
C ILE A 35 -6.12 4.15 -3.44
N CYS A 36 -7.32 4.74 -3.40
CA CYS A 36 -7.49 6.17 -3.67
C CYS A 36 -7.12 7.01 -2.45
N ASP A 37 -6.81 8.29 -2.66
CA ASP A 37 -6.38 9.22 -1.60
C ASP A 37 -7.34 9.24 -0.40
N GLU A 38 -8.65 9.29 -0.62
CA GLU A 38 -9.63 9.26 0.48
C GLU A 38 -9.58 7.98 1.33
N CYS A 39 -9.31 6.84 0.69
CA CYS A 39 -9.17 5.57 1.38
C CYS A 39 -7.81 5.48 2.07
N MET A 40 -6.77 6.02 1.44
CA MET A 40 -5.43 6.16 2.01
C MET A 40 -5.51 6.97 3.31
N ASP A 41 -6.14 8.14 3.31
CA ASP A 41 -6.28 9.00 4.49
C ASP A 41 -6.98 8.29 5.65
N LYS A 42 -8.06 7.56 5.36
CA LYS A 42 -8.80 6.78 6.38
C LYS A 42 -7.94 5.67 6.95
N LEU A 43 -7.20 4.96 6.10
CA LEU A 43 -6.32 3.89 6.52
C LEU A 43 -5.13 4.44 7.32
N THR A 44 -4.56 5.58 6.93
CA THR A 44 -3.51 6.27 7.69
C THR A 44 -4.02 6.73 9.05
N ALA A 45 -5.25 7.24 9.14
CA ALA A 45 -5.85 7.60 10.42
C ALA A 45 -6.13 6.38 11.31
N GLN A 46 -6.53 5.25 10.70
CA GLN A 46 -6.80 4.00 11.41
C GLN A 46 -5.53 3.27 11.84
N TYR A 47 -4.47 3.37 11.03
CA TYR A 47 -3.17 2.75 11.20
C TYR A 47 -2.09 3.83 11.15
N PRO A 48 -2.00 4.71 12.17
CA PRO A 48 -1.00 5.80 12.19
C PRO A 48 0.43 5.28 12.16
N GLN A 49 0.64 4.01 12.49
CA GLN A 49 1.91 3.32 12.37
C GLN A 49 2.30 2.99 10.92
N GLY A 50 1.43 3.08 9.91
CA GLY A 50 1.74 2.68 8.53
C GLY A 50 1.57 1.17 8.24
N TRP A 51 1.98 0.73 7.04
CA TRP A 51 1.87 -0.68 6.59
C TRP A 51 2.84 -1.05 5.45
N HIS A 52 3.20 -2.34 5.33
CA HIS A 52 4.25 -2.82 4.42
C HIS A 52 3.72 -3.12 3.00
N THR A 53 2.62 -3.86 2.91
CA THR A 53 2.06 -4.33 1.62
C THR A 53 0.56 -4.15 1.56
N THR A 54 -0.13 -4.31 2.69
CA THR A 54 -1.56 -4.05 2.83
C THR A 54 -1.89 -3.28 4.11
N PRO A 55 -2.91 -2.41 4.09
CA PRO A 55 -3.31 -1.63 5.26
C PRO A 55 -3.62 -2.51 6.47
N GLY A 56 -2.93 -2.25 7.57
CA GLY A 56 -3.05 -3.04 8.79
C GLY A 56 -2.09 -4.23 8.89
N ASP A 57 -1.08 -4.35 8.01
CA ASP A 57 0.04 -5.28 8.20
C ASP A 57 0.72 -4.99 9.56
N LEU A 58 0.43 -5.84 10.54
CA LEU A 58 1.05 -5.81 11.85
C LEU A 58 2.33 -6.66 11.80
N CYS A 59 3.46 -6.06 12.13
CA CYS A 59 4.65 -6.82 12.47
C CYS A 59 4.33 -7.82 13.59
N LYS A 60 4.87 -9.07 13.51
CA LYS A 60 4.68 -10.10 14.55
C LYS A 60 5.13 -9.66 15.95
N HIS A 61 6.00 -8.64 16.04
CA HIS A 61 6.50 -8.06 17.28
C HIS A 61 5.64 -6.90 17.82
N GLY A 62 4.59 -6.49 17.10
CA GLY A 62 3.71 -5.39 17.52
C GLY A 62 4.32 -3.98 17.37
N THR A 63 5.56 -3.88 16.88
CA THR A 63 6.25 -2.62 16.59
C THR A 63 6.38 -2.46 15.09
N TYR A 64 6.07 -1.29 14.55
CA TYR A 64 6.25 -0.98 13.13
C TYR A 64 6.83 0.43 12.99
N VAL A 65 7.76 0.64 12.05
CA VAL A 65 8.58 1.85 11.92
C VAL A 65 8.45 2.51 10.54
N GLY A 66 7.26 2.46 9.95
CA GLY A 66 7.03 3.04 8.63
C GLY A 66 6.05 4.20 8.54
N ASP A 67 6.06 4.85 7.39
CA ASP A 67 5.18 5.97 7.06
C ASP A 67 4.41 5.69 5.76
N ALA A 68 3.53 6.61 5.37
CA ALA A 68 2.68 6.47 4.19
C ALA A 68 3.44 6.61 2.85
N TYR A 69 4.76 6.84 2.87
CA TYR A 69 5.53 7.32 1.70
C TYR A 69 6.83 6.55 1.41
N GLY A 70 7.17 5.48 2.13
CA GLY A 70 8.42 4.74 1.97
C GLY A 70 8.28 3.22 2.02
N ALA A 71 9.32 2.49 1.62
CA ALA A 71 9.35 1.01 1.58
C ALA A 71 10.33 0.38 2.59
N ASP A 72 11.09 1.18 3.35
CA ASP A 72 12.08 0.69 4.33
C ASP A 72 11.42 0.43 5.69
N HIS A 73 10.60 -0.62 5.77
CA HIS A 73 9.67 -0.78 6.89
C HIS A 73 9.60 -2.21 7.44
N LEU A 74 10.72 -2.70 7.98
CA LEU A 74 10.71 -3.76 8.98
C LEU A 74 11.00 -3.10 10.34
N CYS A 75 10.33 -3.49 11.42
CA CYS A 75 10.78 -3.05 12.75
C CYS A 75 12.20 -3.56 12.99
N GLY A 76 12.98 -2.90 13.86
CA GLY A 76 14.37 -3.31 14.13
C GLY A 76 14.52 -4.83 14.38
N GLU A 77 13.60 -5.45 15.12
CA GLU A 77 13.61 -6.92 15.32
C GLU A 77 13.41 -7.72 14.01
N CYS A 78 12.53 -7.28 13.11
CA CYS A 78 12.35 -7.91 11.80
C CYS A 78 13.51 -7.62 10.84
N GLU A 79 14.11 -6.42 10.89
CA GLU A 79 15.34 -6.11 10.16
C GLU A 79 16.50 -7.00 10.64
N GLU A 80 16.54 -7.28 11.94
CA GLU A 80 17.54 -8.15 12.57
C GLU A 80 17.20 -9.65 12.45
N GLY A 81 16.07 -10.01 11.83
CA GLY A 81 15.66 -11.41 11.59
C GLY A 81 15.20 -12.18 12.85
N ARG A 82 14.73 -11.47 13.88
CA ARG A 82 14.19 -12.04 15.12
C ARG A 82 12.69 -12.32 15.01
#